data_AF-A9G9A1-F1
#
_entry.id   AF-A9G9A1-F1
#
_cell.length_a   1.000
_cell.length_b   1.000
_cell.length_c   1.000
_cell.angle_alpha   90.00
_cell.angle_beta   90.00
_cell.angle_gamma   90.00
#
_symmetry.space_group_name_H-M   'P 1'
#
loop_
_entity.id
_entity.type
_entity.pdbx_description
1 polymer ?
#
loop_
_entity_poly.entity_id
_entity_poly.type
_entity_poly.pdbx_seq_one_letter_code
_entity_poly.pdbx_strand_id
1 'polypeptide(L)'
;MDRWRGLKDLVEDAVDHGSRRVERLQKDAAKLPFDLLEQIPPIKAPVRGIRLIHDTTLSGVHGAIRLVNRAVGGAVDVVLFLVEQKARPGEAPAGSAGATPDAPSGSSDDKVI
;
A
#
# COMPACT_ATOMS: atom_id res chain seq x y z
N MET A 1 3.39 13.36 6.12
CA MET A 1 2.70 13.02 4.84
C MET A 1 1.63 11.94 5.06
N ASP A 2 1.18 11.74 6.31
CA ASP A 2 0.40 10.55 6.71
C ASP A 2 -1.02 10.53 6.12
N ARG A 3 -1.60 11.70 5.86
CA ARG A 3 -2.88 11.82 5.16
C ARG A 3 -2.82 11.31 3.71
N TRP A 4 -1.69 11.47 3.04
CA TRP A 4 -1.50 11.00 1.66
C TRP A 4 -1.29 9.48 1.60
N ARG A 5 -0.51 8.92 2.54
CA ARG A 5 -0.38 7.46 2.71
C ARG A 5 -1.73 6.82 3.04
N GLY A 6 -2.47 7.39 4.01
CA GLY A 6 -3.79 6.89 4.39
C GLY A 6 -4.83 6.97 3.26
N LEU A 7 -4.81 8.02 2.43
CA LEU A 7 -5.68 8.11 1.27
C LEU A 7 -5.34 7.05 0.21
N LYS A 8 -4.05 6.83 -0.05
CA LYS A 8 -3.59 5.77 -0.97
C LYS A 8 -4.05 4.40 -0.49
N ASP A 9 -3.86 4.09 0.79
CA ASP A 9 -4.23 2.79 1.35
C ASP A 9 -5.75 2.58 1.29
N LEU A 10 -6.55 3.63 1.55
CA LEU A 10 -8.01 3.55 1.42
C LEU A 10 -8.47 3.29 -0.02
N VAL A 11 -7.84 3.94 -1.00
CA VAL A 11 -8.15 3.71 -2.42
C VAL A 11 -7.74 2.31 -2.84
N GLU A 12 -6.55 1.85 -2.43
CA GLU A 12 -6.05 0.50 -2.71
C GLU A 12 -7.03 -0.56 -2.17
N ASP A 13 -7.47 -0.40 -0.93
CA ASP A 13 -8.40 -1.31 -0.26
C ASP A 13 -9.81 -1.25 -0.89
N ALA A 14 -10.28 -0.06 -1.27
CA ALA A 14 -11.57 0.12 -1.95
C ALA A 14 -11.60 -0.57 -3.32
N VAL A 15 -10.52 -0.47 -4.09
CA VAL A 15 -10.41 -1.14 -5.41
C VAL A 15 -10.35 -2.67 -5.23
N ASP A 16 -9.58 -3.16 -4.26
CA ASP A 16 -9.46 -4.58 -3.97
C ASP A 16 -10.80 -5.18 -3.52
N HIS A 17 -11.50 -4.50 -2.61
CA HIS A 17 -12.81 -4.93 -2.14
C HIS A 17 -13.90 -4.78 -3.21
N GLY A 18 -13.89 -3.71 -3.99
CA GLY A 18 -14.80 -3.48 -5.10
C GLY A 18 -14.68 -4.56 -6.17
N SER A 19 -13.45 -4.86 -6.59
CA SER A 19 -13.13 -5.91 -7.58
C SER A 19 -13.68 -7.27 -7.13
N ARG A 20 -13.46 -7.67 -5.88
CA ARG A 20 -14.00 -8.94 -5.34
C ARG A 20 -15.53 -8.97 -5.24
N ARG A 21 -16.20 -7.83 -5.12
CA ARG A 21 -17.67 -7.78 -5.08
C ARG A 21 -18.25 -7.91 -6.49
N VAL A 22 -17.66 -7.23 -7.48
CA VAL A 22 -18.07 -7.36 -8.88
C VAL A 22 -17.83 -8.78 -9.39
N GLU A 23 -16.69 -9.39 -9.05
CA GLU A 23 -16.38 -10.79 -9.40
C GLU A 23 -17.46 -11.75 -8.86
N ARG A 24 -17.86 -11.58 -7.59
CA ARG A 24 -18.90 -12.40 -6.96
C ARG A 24 -20.27 -12.16 -7.58
N LEU A 25 -20.63 -10.90 -7.83
CA LEU A 25 -21.91 -10.56 -8.45
C LEU A 25 -22.05 -11.21 -9.84
N GLN A 26 -21.01 -11.16 -10.66
CA GLN A 26 -21.07 -11.77 -12.00
C GLN A 26 -21.08 -13.31 -11.93
N LYS A 27 -20.35 -13.92 -10.99
CA LYS A 27 -20.43 -15.38 -10.74
C LYS A 27 -21.83 -15.80 -10.29
N ASP A 28 -22.44 -15.05 -9.38
CA ASP A 28 -23.79 -15.33 -8.89
C ASP A 28 -24.85 -15.09 -9.99
N ALA A 29 -24.69 -14.06 -10.81
CA ALA A 29 -25.56 -13.81 -11.96
C ALA A 29 -25.47 -14.94 -13.00
N ALA A 30 -24.26 -15.50 -13.21
CA ALA A 30 -24.05 -16.62 -14.12
C ALA A 30 -24.54 -17.96 -13.55
N LYS A 31 -24.68 -18.09 -12.22
CA LYS A 31 -25.06 -19.35 -11.56
C LYS A 31 -26.43 -19.86 -12.01
N LEU A 32 -27.46 -19.01 -11.96
CA LEU A 32 -28.83 -19.38 -12.32
C LEU A 32 -28.96 -19.94 -13.76
N PRO A 33 -28.45 -19.28 -14.82
CA PRO A 33 -28.55 -19.82 -16.17
C PRO A 33 -27.75 -21.11 -16.37
N PHE A 34 -26.56 -21.25 -15.77
CA PHE A 34 -25.79 -22.50 -15.84
C PHE A 34 -26.50 -23.65 -15.13
N ASP A 35 -27.09 -23.40 -13.95
CA ASP A 35 -27.82 -24.42 -13.19
C ASP A 35 -29.08 -24.90 -13.94
N LEU A 36 -29.72 -24.04 -14.75
CA LEU A 36 -30.81 -24.42 -15.64
C LEU A 36 -30.34 -25.26 -16.84
N LEU A 37 -29.25 -24.85 -17.49
CA LEU A 37 -28.69 -25.56 -18.64
C LEU A 37 -28.11 -26.94 -18.27
N GLU A 38 -27.58 -27.11 -17.06
CA GLU A 38 -27.07 -28.40 -16.55
C GLU A 38 -28.17 -29.44 -16.29
N GLN A 39 -29.45 -29.03 -16.23
CA GLN A 39 -30.58 -29.94 -16.09
C GLN A 39 -30.96 -30.62 -17.41
N ILE A 40 -30.44 -30.16 -18.54
CA ILE A 40 -30.71 -30.71 -19.86
C ILE A 40 -29.64 -31.79 -20.16
N PRO A 41 -29.96 -33.10 -20.11
CA PRO A 41 -28.98 -34.18 -20.19
C PRO A 41 -28.04 -34.12 -21.41
N PRO A 42 -28.50 -33.83 -22.64
CA PRO A 42 -27.62 -33.83 -23.81
C PRO A 42 -26.56 -32.72 -23.80
N ILE A 43 -26.74 -31.64 -23.04
CA ILE A 43 -25.83 -30.48 -23.04
C ILE A 43 -25.13 -30.24 -21.70
N LYS A 44 -25.38 -31.08 -20.69
CA LYS A 44 -24.83 -30.92 -19.34
C LYS A 44 -23.30 -30.84 -19.29
N ALA A 45 -22.62 -31.74 -20.01
CA ALA A 45 -21.16 -31.78 -20.06
C ALA A 45 -20.53 -30.54 -20.71
N PRO A 46 -20.95 -30.09 -21.91
CA PRO A 46 -20.41 -28.86 -22.50
C PRO A 46 -20.74 -27.60 -21.69
N VAL A 47 -21.93 -27.53 -21.06
CA VAL A 47 -22.34 -26.41 -20.22
C VAL A 47 -21.41 -26.23 -19.01
N ARG A 48 -21.01 -27.32 -18.34
CA ARG A 48 -20.02 -27.29 -17.25
C ARG A 48 -18.65 -26.79 -17.70
N GLY A 49 -18.21 -27.17 -18.90
CA GLY A 49 -16.96 -26.69 -19.48
C GLY A 49 -16.97 -25.18 -19.69
N ILE A 50 -18.06 -24.66 -20.26
CA ILE A 50 -18.23 -23.22 -20.50
C ILE A 50 -18.27 -22.45 -19.17
N ARG A 51 -18.97 -22.98 -18.15
CA ARG A 51 -19.00 -22.39 -16.80
C ARG A 51 -17.60 -22.26 -16.20
N LEU A 52 -16.80 -23.31 -16.31
CA LEU A 52 -15.42 -23.30 -15.81
C LEU A 52 -14.56 -22.25 -16.52
N ILE A 53 -14.66 -22.16 -17.85
CA ILE A 53 -13.91 -21.17 -18.64
C ILE A 53 -14.35 -19.75 -18.26
N HIS A 54 -15.65 -19.52 -18.13
CA HIS A 54 -16.19 -18.24 -17.71
C HIS A 54 -15.65 -17.83 -16.34
N ASP A 55 -15.78 -18.71 -15.34
CA ASP A 55 -15.36 -18.42 -13.97
C ASP A 55 -13.85 -18.20 -13.85
N THR A 56 -13.06 -18.98 -14.61
CA THR A 56 -11.60 -18.83 -14.67
C THR A 56 -11.20 -17.51 -15.31
N THR A 57 -11.87 -17.12 -16.41
CA THR A 57 -11.61 -15.84 -17.09
C THR A 57 -11.96 -14.67 -16.17
N LEU A 58 -13.10 -14.74 -15.48
CA LEU A 58 -13.54 -13.71 -14.55
C LEU A 58 -12.56 -13.52 -13.38
N SER A 59 -12.11 -14.63 -12.79
CA SER A 59 -11.10 -14.61 -11.75
C SER A 59 -9.75 -14.10 -12.28
N GLY A 60 -9.37 -14.44 -13.51
CA GLY A 60 -8.16 -13.93 -14.15
C GLY A 60 -8.17 -12.42 -14.31
N VAL A 61 -9.25 -11.86 -14.86
CA VAL A 61 -9.40 -10.40 -15.06
C VAL A 61 -9.37 -9.66 -13.72
N HIS A 62 -10.16 -10.10 -12.73
CA HIS A 62 -10.17 -9.45 -11.42
C HIS A 62 -8.87 -9.68 -10.64
N GLY A 63 -8.15 -10.77 -10.91
CA GLY A 63 -6.80 -11.00 -10.40
C GLY A 63 -5.79 -10.01 -11.00
N ALA A 64 -5.84 -9.79 -12.31
CA ALA A 64 -4.99 -8.82 -13.00
C ALA A 64 -5.24 -7.38 -12.52
N ILE A 65 -6.51 -6.99 -12.34
CA ILE A 65 -6.87 -5.68 -11.79
C ILE A 65 -6.24 -5.48 -10.40
N ARG A 66 -6.30 -6.48 -9.52
CA ARG A 66 -5.67 -6.42 -8.18
C ARG A 66 -4.15 -6.35 -8.27
N LEU A 67 -3.53 -7.09 -9.19
CA LEU A 67 -2.09 -7.04 -9.39
C LEU A 67 -1.63 -5.65 -9.83
N VAL A 68 -2.35 -5.03 -10.76
CA VAL A 68 -2.08 -3.66 -11.21
C VAL A 68 -2.28 -2.66 -10.08
N ASN A 69 -3.38 -2.77 -9.33
CA ASN A 69 -3.65 -1.90 -8.17
C ASN A 69 -2.50 -1.92 -7.16
N ARG A 70 -2.02 -3.13 -6.81
CA ARG A 70 -0.91 -3.33 -5.88
C ARG A 70 0.44 -2.83 -6.42
N ALA A 71 0.68 -2.98 -7.72
CA ALA A 71 1.87 -2.46 -8.39
C ALA A 71 1.89 -0.91 -8.38
N VAL A 72 0.75 -0.28 -8.64
CA VAL A 72 0.60 1.18 -8.57
C VAL A 72 0.78 1.67 -7.13
N GLY A 73 0.21 0.98 -6.14
CA GLY A 73 0.41 1.28 -4.72
C GLY A 73 1.88 1.29 -4.33
N GLY A 74 2.63 0.25 -4.72
CA GLY A 74 4.08 0.17 -4.48
C GLY A 74 4.88 1.28 -5.18
N ALA A 75 4.51 1.66 -6.40
CA ALA A 75 5.18 2.75 -7.12
C ALA A 75 4.97 4.11 -6.40
N VAL A 76 3.76 4.36 -5.91
CA VAL A 76 3.42 5.57 -5.14
C VAL A 76 4.21 5.61 -3.82
N ASP A 77 4.36 4.47 -3.14
CA ASP A 77 5.15 4.38 -1.91
C ASP A 77 6.63 4.76 -2.12
N VAL A 78 7.23 4.33 -3.22
CA VAL A 78 8.62 4.70 -3.58
C VAL A 78 8.76 6.19 -3.83
N VAL A 79 7.82 6.79 -4.58
CA VAL A 79 7.82 8.24 -4.85
C VAL A 79 7.70 9.04 -3.56
N LEU A 80 6.77 8.65 -2.67
CA LEU A 80 6.60 9.28 -1.36
C LEU A 80 7.87 9.19 -0.50
N PHE A 81 8.51 8.03 -0.47
CA PHE A 81 9.78 7.83 0.25
C PHE A 81 10.90 8.73 -0.26
N LEU A 82 11.06 8.85 -1.58
CA LEU A 82 12.08 9.72 -2.18
C LEU A 82 11.84 11.21 -1.91
N VAL A 83 10.57 11.65 -1.94
CA VAL A 83 10.18 13.02 -1.57
C VAL A 83 10.49 13.30 -0.10
N GLU A 84 10.21 12.35 0.79
CA GLU A 84 10.47 12.49 2.23
C GLU A 84 11.98 12.52 2.55
N GLN A 85 12.79 11.70 1.85
CA GLN A 85 14.24 11.72 1.98
C GLN A 85 14.83 13.06 1.49
N LYS A 86 14.29 13.63 0.41
CA LYS A 86 14.69 14.95 -0.10
C LYS A 86 14.23 16.10 0.81
N ALA A 87 13.11 15.92 1.53
CA ALA A 87 12.58 16.89 2.48
C ALA A 87 13.28 16.88 3.85
N ARG A 88 14.19 15.91 4.11
CA ARG A 88 15.11 15.95 5.25
C ARG A 88 16.55 16.37 4.84
N PRO A 89 16.81 17.66 4.54
CA PRO A 89 18.16 18.19 4.62
C PRO A 89 18.38 18.87 5.98
N GLY A 90 19.31 18.31 6.77
CA GLY A 90 19.99 19.04 7.85
C GLY A 90 19.56 18.72 9.27
N GLU A 91 19.76 17.49 9.74
CA GLU A 91 20.09 17.29 11.16
C GLU A 91 21.59 17.04 11.24
N ALA A 92 22.34 18.11 11.47
CA ALA A 92 23.76 18.04 11.78
C ALA A 92 23.94 17.26 13.10
N PRO A 93 24.95 16.38 13.22
CA PRO A 93 25.15 15.61 14.44
C PRO A 93 25.43 16.56 15.60
N ALA A 94 24.52 16.58 16.57
CA ALA A 94 24.77 17.15 17.89
C ALA A 94 25.94 16.37 18.52
N GLY A 95 27.12 16.97 18.54
CA GLY A 95 28.26 16.37 19.24
C GLY A 95 29.62 16.80 18.70
N SER A 96 30.00 18.06 18.86
CA SER A 96 31.34 18.40 19.38
C SER A 96 31.47 19.91 19.63
N ALA A 97 32.23 20.22 20.68
CA ALA A 97 32.88 21.50 20.95
C ALA A 97 32.02 22.65 21.49
N GLY A 98 31.96 22.70 22.82
CA GLY A 98 31.69 23.90 23.60
C GLY A 98 32.10 23.68 25.05
N ALA A 99 33.35 23.25 25.28
CA ALA A 99 33.94 23.19 26.61
C ALA A 99 33.91 24.59 27.21
N THR A 100 33.08 24.78 28.24
CA THR A 100 33.14 25.91 29.16
C THR A 100 34.39 25.77 30.02
N PRO A 101 35.35 26.70 29.98
CA PRO A 101 36.32 26.82 31.06
C PRO A 101 35.63 27.57 32.20
N ASP A 102 35.17 26.82 33.19
CA ASP A 102 34.94 27.34 34.55
C ASP A 102 36.32 27.65 35.17
N ALA A 103 36.55 28.90 35.55
CA ALA A 103 37.47 29.23 36.63
C ALA A 103 37.19 30.64 37.18
N PRO A 104 36.74 30.78 38.44
CA PRO A 104 36.71 32.07 39.13
C PRO A 104 38.12 32.40 39.66
N SER A 105 38.70 33.52 39.24
CA SER A 105 39.91 34.06 39.86
C SER A 105 39.54 34.95 41.05
N GLY A 106 39.75 34.42 42.25
CA GLY A 106 39.66 35.15 43.50
C GLY A 106 40.91 34.95 44.34
N SER A 107 41.41 36.09 44.87
CA SER A 107 42.25 36.25 46.07
C SER A 107 43.78 36.19 45.93
N SER A 108 44.37 37.37 46.21
CA SER A 108 45.33 37.64 47.28
C SER A 108 46.75 38.08 46.91
N ASP A 109 47.00 39.34 47.28
CA ASP A 109 48.11 39.82 48.13
C ASP A 109 49.56 39.58 47.71
N ASP A 110 50.22 40.66 47.29
CA ASP A 110 51.58 41.15 47.67
C ASP A 110 51.86 42.39 46.78
N LYS A 111 52.47 43.53 47.15
CA LYS A 111 53.40 43.90 48.22
C LYS A 111 53.66 45.43 48.11
N VAL A 112 53.76 46.17 49.24
CA VAL A 112 54.89 47.08 49.64
C VAL A 112 55.25 48.24 48.66
N ILE A 113 55.19 49.54 48.98
CA ILE A 113 55.77 50.38 50.06
C ILE A 113 54.89 51.63 50.22
#